data_AF-A0AA38U4E6-F1
#
_entry.id   AF-A0AA38U4E6-F1
#
_cell.length_a   1.000
_cell.length_b   1.000
_cell.length_c   1.000
_cell.angle_alpha   90.00
_cell.angle_beta   90.00
_cell.angle_gamma   90.00
#
_symmetry.space_group_name_H-M   'P 1'
#
loop_
_entity.id
_entity.type
_entity.pdbx_description
1 polymer ?
#
loop_
_entity_poly.entity_id
_entity_poly.type
_entity_poly.pdbx_seq_one_letter_code
_entity_poly.pdbx_strand_id
1 'polypeptide(L)'
;MTSNIPTTNSVRNRPPNTGNLITVLSIDGGGIRGIIPGVILEYLESQLQELDGEEARLADYFDVIAGTSTGGLVTVMLTAPDQNNKPLYAAKDIVPFYLENCPKIFKQIGGPFAGIIKLLKALVGPKYDGKYLKELVTSLLGTTKLSQTLTNVVIPSFDIKTMQPVIFSSFQVPREPSMDVQLSDICLGTSAAPTYLPAHNFQNGDREFNLIDGGMAANNPSLVAIGEVTRQALKEDPNFFPISPMDYGRYLVVSLGTGTEKQQPRYDAKMAAKWGVLGWLVTNGSAPLIEAFTQASADLVVFHDNVVFEALNSVDNYLRIQDDTLTGDLASTDTATTKNLDDLVKVGERLLDEPVSRINSTTGVVEPVPNGGTNREVLKRFAKQLSDERNLREANIRDGGVAELYVKMTSQIPTTNRTGLPPPTVGNLITILSIDGGGIRGIIPGVILRYLESELQLLDGNQARLADYFDVIAGTSTGGLVTVMLTAPDQNNRPLYAAEDIVPFYLDNCPKIFPQIGGPFADIIKKSKALVGPQYDGEYLKDLVTSLLGTTRLNQTLTNVVIPTFDIKTMQPVIFSSFQVSRAPNKDALLSDICLGTSAAPTYLPAHFFQNGDQEFNLIDGGIAASNP
;
A
#
# COMPACT_ATOMS: atom_id res chain seq x y z
N MET A 1 11.93 -19.26 -53.16
CA MET A 1 12.52 -19.89 -51.96
C MET A 1 11.58 -19.59 -50.81
N THR A 2 10.79 -20.58 -50.42
CA THR A 2 9.86 -20.55 -49.30
C THR A 2 10.67 -20.55 -48.01
N SER A 3 10.77 -19.41 -47.34
CA SER A 3 11.38 -19.33 -46.01
C SER A 3 10.42 -19.90 -44.98
N ASN A 4 10.78 -21.08 -44.45
CA ASN A 4 10.14 -21.68 -43.30
C ASN A 4 10.20 -20.69 -42.12
N ILE A 5 9.03 -20.23 -41.68
CA ILE A 5 8.86 -19.56 -40.40
C ILE A 5 8.98 -20.66 -39.34
N PRO A 6 9.91 -20.58 -38.37
CA PRO A 6 9.98 -21.53 -37.28
C PRO A 6 8.74 -21.33 -36.40
N THR A 7 7.87 -22.33 -36.36
CA THR A 7 6.78 -22.44 -35.38
C THR A 7 7.38 -22.82 -34.02
N THR A 8 7.74 -21.82 -33.22
CA THR A 8 7.97 -22.00 -31.77
C THR A 8 6.71 -21.54 -31.05
N ASN A 9 5.73 -22.45 -30.92
CA ASN A 9 4.56 -22.27 -30.09
C ASN A 9 4.98 -22.36 -28.61
N SER A 10 5.50 -21.28 -28.01
CA SER A 10 5.29 -21.04 -26.58
C SER A 10 4.07 -20.13 -26.49
N VAL A 11 2.94 -20.71 -26.09
CA VAL A 11 1.66 -20.01 -26.08
C VAL A 11 1.70 -19.05 -24.89
N ARG A 12 1.93 -17.75 -25.17
CA ARG A 12 1.54 -16.68 -24.24
C ARG A 12 0.11 -16.96 -23.75
N ASN A 13 -0.15 -16.73 -22.47
CA ASN A 13 -1.50 -16.82 -21.92
C ASN A 13 -2.47 -16.08 -22.86
N ARG A 14 -3.57 -16.74 -23.20
CA ARG A 14 -4.56 -16.21 -24.16
C ARG A 14 -5.21 -14.97 -23.55
N PRO A 15 -5.57 -13.97 -24.37
CA PRO A 15 -6.05 -12.69 -23.86
C PRO A 15 -7.34 -12.85 -23.01
N PRO A 16 -7.52 -12.07 -21.94
CA PRO A 16 -8.70 -12.15 -21.06
C PRO A 16 -10.05 -12.05 -21.75
N ASN A 17 -10.14 -11.34 -22.89
CA ASN A 17 -11.35 -11.25 -23.73
C ASN A 17 -11.85 -12.60 -24.29
N THR A 18 -11.06 -13.67 -24.19
CA THR A 18 -11.43 -15.03 -24.61
C THR A 18 -11.87 -15.92 -23.46
N GLY A 19 -11.96 -15.39 -22.23
CA GLY A 19 -12.36 -16.12 -21.04
C GLY A 19 -13.27 -15.30 -20.13
N ASN A 20 -13.44 -15.76 -18.90
CA ASN A 20 -14.35 -15.15 -17.93
C ASN A 20 -13.62 -14.32 -16.87
N LEU A 21 -12.34 -14.62 -16.64
CA LEU A 21 -11.58 -14.06 -15.53
C LEU A 21 -10.38 -13.25 -16.04
N ILE A 22 -9.90 -12.34 -15.19
CA ILE A 22 -8.61 -11.67 -15.27
C ILE A 22 -7.80 -12.17 -14.08
N THR A 23 -6.62 -12.71 -14.35
CA THR A 23 -5.82 -13.41 -13.35
C THR A 23 -4.62 -12.56 -12.93
N VAL A 24 -4.51 -12.28 -11.63
CA VAL A 24 -3.49 -11.38 -11.05
C VAL A 24 -2.69 -12.13 -10.00
N LEU A 25 -1.38 -12.17 -10.16
CA LEU A 25 -0.44 -12.57 -9.10
C LEU A 25 0.25 -11.31 -8.57
N SER A 26 0.29 -11.14 -7.25
CA SER A 26 0.96 -10.02 -6.59
C SER A 26 1.89 -10.53 -5.49
N ILE A 27 3.12 -10.04 -5.47
CA ILE A 27 4.17 -10.48 -4.54
C ILE A 27 4.76 -9.26 -3.83
N ASP A 28 4.66 -9.22 -2.51
CA ASP A 28 5.13 -8.10 -1.69
C ASP A 28 6.66 -7.98 -1.66
N GLY A 29 7.13 -6.78 -1.29
CA GLY A 29 8.52 -6.55 -0.90
C GLY A 29 8.84 -7.05 0.51
N GLY A 30 10.11 -7.41 0.74
CA GLY A 30 10.55 -7.92 2.06
C GLY A 30 11.98 -8.48 2.16
N GLY A 31 12.87 -8.15 1.21
CA GLY A 31 14.26 -8.61 1.23
C GLY A 31 14.39 -10.13 1.20
N ILE A 32 15.17 -10.72 2.10
CA ILE A 32 15.40 -12.18 2.18
C ILE A 32 14.12 -12.98 2.45
N ARG A 33 13.09 -12.33 3.00
CA ARG A 33 11.80 -12.96 3.30
C ARG A 33 11.00 -13.33 2.05
N GLY A 34 11.47 -12.95 0.86
CA GLY A 34 10.97 -13.46 -0.43
C GLY A 34 11.03 -14.99 -0.55
N ILE A 35 11.77 -15.68 0.33
CA ILE A 35 11.72 -17.14 0.49
C ILE A 35 10.31 -17.63 0.84
N ILE A 36 9.58 -16.92 1.70
CA ILE A 36 8.23 -17.30 2.13
C ILE A 36 7.28 -17.42 0.92
N PRO A 37 7.05 -16.35 0.11
CA PRO A 37 6.25 -16.49 -1.09
C PRO A 37 6.87 -17.44 -2.10
N GLY A 38 8.20 -17.62 -2.15
CA GLY A 38 8.85 -18.64 -2.97
C GLY A 38 8.35 -20.06 -2.71
N VAL A 39 8.20 -20.45 -1.44
CA VAL A 39 7.64 -21.76 -1.05
C VAL A 39 6.17 -21.89 -1.48
N ILE A 40 5.39 -20.81 -1.32
CA ILE A 40 3.97 -20.81 -1.71
C ILE A 40 3.81 -20.94 -3.24
N LEU A 41 4.65 -20.23 -4.00
CA LEU A 41 4.67 -20.27 -5.46
C LEU A 41 5.11 -21.64 -5.99
N GLU A 42 6.10 -22.26 -5.36
CA GLU A 42 6.52 -23.64 -5.67
C GLU A 42 5.33 -24.60 -5.56
N TYR A 43 4.57 -24.54 -4.45
CA TYR A 43 3.38 -25.37 -4.29
C TYR A 43 2.30 -25.07 -5.33
N LEU A 44 2.01 -23.80 -5.60
CA LEU A 44 1.00 -23.41 -6.61
C LEU A 44 1.38 -23.91 -8.00
N GLU A 45 2.63 -23.72 -8.42
CA GLU A 45 3.11 -24.19 -9.72
C GLU A 45 3.08 -25.73 -9.80
N SER A 46 3.38 -26.44 -8.69
CA SER A 46 3.28 -27.91 -8.66
C SER A 46 1.84 -28.38 -8.86
N GLN A 47 0.84 -27.71 -8.26
CA GLN A 47 -0.57 -28.07 -8.47
C GLN A 47 -1.01 -27.82 -9.91
N LEU A 48 -0.49 -26.77 -10.57
CA LEU A 48 -0.74 -26.52 -11.99
C LEU A 48 -0.06 -27.58 -12.87
N GLN A 49 1.15 -28.01 -12.53
CA GLN A 49 1.86 -29.08 -13.23
C GLN A 49 1.17 -30.45 -13.09
N GLU A 50 0.56 -30.74 -11.93
CA GLU A 50 -0.28 -31.93 -11.74
C GLU A 50 -1.52 -31.91 -12.65
N LEU A 51 -2.10 -30.74 -12.92
CA LEU A 51 -3.30 -30.59 -13.73
C LEU A 51 -3.01 -30.57 -15.23
N ASP A 52 -1.98 -29.84 -15.65
CA ASP A 52 -1.75 -29.46 -17.05
C ASP A 52 -0.39 -29.94 -17.61
N GLY A 53 0.43 -30.61 -16.80
CA GLY A 53 1.71 -31.20 -17.18
C GLY A 53 2.96 -30.47 -16.67
N GLU A 54 4.10 -31.17 -16.62
CA GLU A 54 5.36 -30.70 -15.99
C GLU A 54 5.95 -29.40 -16.59
N GLU A 55 5.57 -29.06 -17.82
CA GLU A 55 6.03 -27.85 -18.52
C GLU A 55 5.21 -26.60 -18.16
N ALA A 56 4.14 -26.74 -17.39
CA ALA A 56 3.33 -25.63 -16.91
C ALA A 56 4.15 -24.68 -16.03
N ARG A 57 4.03 -23.38 -16.28
CA ARG A 57 4.67 -22.33 -15.50
C ARG A 57 3.66 -21.26 -15.10
N LEU A 58 3.90 -20.57 -13.99
CA LEU A 58 2.99 -19.52 -13.49
C LEU A 58 2.64 -18.45 -14.54
N ALA A 59 3.61 -18.05 -15.37
CA ALA A 59 3.40 -17.06 -16.44
C ALA A 59 2.40 -17.52 -17.53
N ASP A 60 2.10 -18.82 -17.63
CA ASP A 60 1.12 -19.36 -18.56
C ASP A 60 -0.33 -19.16 -18.07
N TYR A 61 -0.53 -18.86 -16.79
CA TYR A 61 -1.85 -18.78 -16.13
C TYR A 61 -2.23 -17.38 -15.67
N PHE A 62 -1.25 -16.53 -15.37
CA PHE A 62 -1.48 -15.18 -14.88
C PHE A 62 -1.38 -14.16 -16.01
N ASP A 63 -2.41 -13.32 -16.16
CA ASP A 63 -2.47 -12.21 -17.12
C ASP A 63 -1.52 -11.07 -16.73
N VAL A 64 -1.32 -10.91 -15.43
CA VAL A 64 -0.35 -9.98 -14.86
C VAL A 64 0.32 -10.57 -13.63
N ILE A 65 1.64 -10.43 -13.55
CA ILE A 65 2.43 -10.72 -12.37
C ILE A 65 3.06 -9.42 -11.87
N ALA A 66 2.69 -9.01 -10.67
CA ALA A 66 3.13 -7.78 -10.04
C ALA A 66 4.05 -8.08 -8.85
N GLY A 67 5.09 -7.27 -8.68
CA GLY A 67 6.03 -7.47 -7.59
C GLY A 67 6.78 -6.21 -7.19
N THR A 68 6.99 -6.03 -5.89
CA THR A 68 7.76 -4.92 -5.33
C THR A 68 9.04 -5.42 -4.68
N SER A 69 10.17 -4.75 -4.88
CA SER A 69 11.46 -5.12 -4.26
C SER A 69 11.81 -6.58 -4.58
N THR A 70 12.04 -7.40 -3.55
CA THR A 70 12.22 -8.86 -3.68
C THR A 70 11.11 -9.53 -4.50
N GLY A 71 9.85 -9.12 -4.35
CA GLY A 71 8.74 -9.61 -5.16
C GLY A 71 8.88 -9.19 -6.62
N GLY A 72 9.45 -8.02 -6.91
CA GLY A 72 9.80 -7.59 -8.27
C GLY A 72 10.91 -8.44 -8.89
N LEU A 73 11.91 -8.84 -8.10
CA LEU A 73 12.93 -9.82 -8.54
C LEU A 73 12.28 -11.15 -8.90
N VAL A 74 11.40 -11.68 -8.04
CA VAL A 74 10.67 -12.92 -8.30
C VAL A 74 9.77 -12.81 -9.54
N THR A 75 9.07 -11.69 -9.71
CA THR A 75 8.30 -11.39 -10.93
C THR A 75 9.18 -11.48 -12.17
N VAL A 76 10.38 -10.91 -12.16
CA VAL A 76 11.32 -11.00 -13.29
C VAL A 76 11.83 -12.43 -13.48
N MET A 77 12.13 -13.17 -12.41
CA MET A 77 12.53 -14.59 -12.50
C MET A 77 11.47 -15.45 -13.22
N LEU A 78 10.19 -15.20 -12.94
CA LEU A 78 9.06 -15.94 -13.49
C LEU A 78 8.62 -15.49 -14.88
N THR A 79 9.10 -14.34 -15.37
CA THR A 79 8.57 -13.72 -16.61
C THR A 79 9.62 -13.32 -17.63
N ALA A 80 10.89 -13.20 -17.26
CA ALA A 80 11.96 -12.99 -18.21
C ALA A 80 12.12 -14.26 -19.08
N PRO A 81 12.20 -14.12 -20.42
CA PRO A 81 12.39 -15.26 -21.31
C PRO A 81 13.83 -15.76 -21.26
N ASP A 82 13.98 -17.08 -21.26
CA ASP A 82 15.23 -17.77 -21.58
C ASP A 82 15.43 -17.87 -23.10
N GLN A 83 16.46 -18.62 -23.53
CA GLN A 83 16.77 -18.82 -24.95
C GLN A 83 15.68 -19.58 -25.72
N ASN A 84 14.80 -20.30 -25.02
CA ASN A 84 13.69 -21.08 -25.58
C ASN A 84 12.34 -20.36 -25.46
N ASN A 85 12.34 -19.07 -25.06
CA ASN A 85 11.14 -18.29 -24.79
C ASN A 85 10.24 -18.93 -23.72
N LYS A 86 10.87 -19.49 -22.69
CA LYS A 86 10.29 -19.99 -21.44
C LYS A 86 10.76 -19.15 -20.25
N PRO A 87 10.05 -19.15 -19.12
CA PRO A 87 10.51 -18.44 -17.93
C PRO A 87 11.94 -18.83 -17.54
N LEU A 88 12.77 -17.84 -17.20
CA LEU A 88 14.15 -18.03 -16.79
C LEU A 88 14.29 -18.99 -15.59
N TYR A 89 13.30 -18.97 -14.70
CA TYR A 89 13.21 -19.86 -13.54
C TYR A 89 11.81 -20.48 -13.43
N ALA A 90 11.73 -21.72 -12.97
CA ALA A 90 10.51 -22.29 -12.41
C ALA A 90 10.33 -21.82 -10.97
N ALA A 91 9.12 -21.92 -10.42
CA ALA A 91 8.85 -21.46 -9.05
C ALA A 91 9.69 -22.21 -8.00
N LYS A 92 9.93 -23.51 -8.21
CA LYS A 92 10.81 -24.34 -7.37
C LYS A 92 12.27 -23.87 -7.31
N ASP A 93 12.71 -23.07 -8.27
CA ASP A 93 14.09 -22.59 -8.33
C ASP A 93 14.29 -21.29 -7.52
N ILE A 94 13.20 -20.65 -7.09
CA ILE A 94 13.24 -19.39 -6.32
C ILE A 94 13.93 -19.61 -4.97
N VAL A 95 13.49 -20.57 -4.17
CA VAL A 95 14.05 -20.80 -2.83
C VAL A 95 15.56 -21.14 -2.90
N PRO A 96 16.03 -22.09 -3.74
CA PRO A 96 17.45 -22.34 -3.94
C PRO A 96 18.24 -21.09 -4.34
N PHE A 97 17.69 -20.26 -5.23
CA PHE A 97 18.34 -19.02 -5.65
C PHE A 97 18.58 -18.07 -4.47
N TYR A 98 17.59 -17.89 -3.58
CA TYR A 98 17.74 -17.05 -2.40
C TYR A 98 18.73 -17.64 -1.39
N LEU A 99 18.67 -18.94 -1.13
CA LEU A 99 19.59 -19.62 -0.23
C LEU A 99 21.05 -19.45 -0.65
N GLU A 100 21.31 -19.48 -1.96
CA GLU A 100 22.66 -19.29 -2.51
C GLU A 100 23.11 -17.82 -2.50
N ASN A 101 22.23 -16.90 -2.91
CA ASN A 101 22.64 -15.54 -3.26
C ASN A 101 22.47 -14.53 -2.12
N CYS A 102 21.48 -14.71 -1.23
CA CYS A 102 21.25 -13.77 -0.12
C CYS A 102 22.46 -13.58 0.81
N PRO A 103 23.23 -14.63 1.19
CA PRO A 103 24.43 -14.44 2.01
C PRO A 103 25.52 -13.60 1.32
N LYS A 104 25.53 -13.57 -0.02
CA LYS A 104 26.49 -12.80 -0.84
C LYS A 104 26.02 -11.37 -1.07
N ILE A 105 24.70 -11.15 -1.19
CA ILE A 105 24.06 -9.83 -1.27
C ILE A 105 24.15 -9.12 0.09
N PHE A 106 23.68 -9.78 1.14
CA PHE A 106 23.61 -9.25 2.51
C PHE A 106 24.70 -9.85 3.39
N LYS A 107 25.97 -9.60 3.03
CA LYS A 107 27.13 -10.14 3.77
C LYS A 107 27.09 -9.73 5.25
N GLN A 108 26.88 -10.71 6.12
CA GLN A 108 26.82 -10.49 7.56
C GLN A 108 28.22 -10.17 8.11
N ILE A 109 28.37 -9.02 8.76
CA ILE A 109 29.64 -8.60 9.38
C ILE A 109 29.79 -9.32 10.72
N GLY A 110 30.74 -10.26 10.79
CA GLY A 110 31.09 -11.02 11.98
C GLY A 110 32.51 -10.75 12.49
N GLY A 111 32.84 -11.26 13.68
CA GLY A 111 34.19 -11.19 14.29
C GLY A 111 34.31 -10.19 15.46
N PRO A 112 35.46 -10.17 16.17
CA PRO A 112 35.65 -9.44 17.43
C PRO A 112 35.55 -7.90 17.31
N PHE A 113 35.61 -7.36 16.08
CA PHE A 113 35.49 -5.93 15.80
C PHE A 113 34.20 -5.56 15.05
N ALA A 114 33.25 -6.49 14.90
CA ALA A 114 32.03 -6.27 14.11
C ALA A 114 31.21 -5.06 14.57
N GLY A 115 31.12 -4.81 15.87
CA GLY A 115 30.40 -3.64 16.42
C GLY A 115 30.98 -2.30 15.97
N ILE A 116 32.31 -2.19 15.93
CA ILE A 116 33.01 -0.96 15.48
C ILE A 116 32.81 -0.75 13.98
N ILE A 117 32.91 -1.82 13.18
CA ILE A 117 32.73 -1.76 11.73
C ILE A 117 31.28 -1.38 11.38
N LYS A 118 30.29 -1.95 12.08
CA LYS A 118 28.87 -1.59 11.92
C LYS A 118 28.62 -0.12 12.24
N LEU A 119 29.20 0.40 13.33
CA LEU A 119 29.08 1.80 13.72
C LEU A 119 29.70 2.75 12.67
N LEU A 120 30.90 2.45 12.18
CA LEU A 120 31.55 3.26 11.15
C LEU A 120 30.78 3.24 9.81
N LYS A 121 30.24 2.09 9.40
CA LYS A 121 29.41 1.99 8.19
C LYS A 121 28.08 2.73 8.32
N ALA A 122 27.44 2.70 9.48
CA ALA A 122 26.19 3.44 9.71
C ALA A 122 26.37 4.96 9.56
N LEU A 123 27.60 5.48 9.69
CA LEU A 123 27.93 6.89 9.47
C LEU A 123 28.34 7.20 8.02
N VAL A 124 28.58 6.19 7.18
CA VAL A 124 29.14 6.33 5.83
C VAL A 124 28.40 5.44 4.84
N GLY A 125 27.34 5.97 4.23
CA GLY A 125 26.62 5.34 3.11
C GLY A 125 25.65 4.21 3.52
N PRO A 126 25.10 3.49 2.53
CA PRO A 126 24.16 2.39 2.78
C PRO A 126 24.85 1.18 3.43
N LYS A 127 24.07 0.33 4.12
CA LYS A 127 24.54 -0.87 4.82
C LYS A 127 25.27 -1.86 3.89
N TYR A 128 24.81 -1.95 2.64
CA TYR A 128 25.35 -2.82 1.59
C TYR A 128 25.69 -1.99 0.34
N ASP A 129 26.73 -2.40 -0.40
CA ASP A 129 27.22 -1.66 -1.58
C ASP A 129 26.45 -1.98 -2.88
N GLY A 130 25.60 -3.00 -2.87
CA GLY A 130 24.80 -3.44 -4.02
C GLY A 130 25.58 -4.02 -5.19
N LYS A 131 26.92 -4.14 -5.12
CA LYS A 131 27.74 -4.55 -6.27
C LYS A 131 27.44 -5.97 -6.73
N TYR A 132 27.36 -6.90 -5.78
CA TYR A 132 27.06 -8.30 -6.09
C TYR A 132 25.66 -8.45 -6.71
N LEU A 133 24.65 -7.75 -6.17
CA LEU A 133 23.30 -7.76 -6.73
C LEU A 133 23.31 -7.25 -8.17
N LYS A 134 23.99 -6.12 -8.44
CA LYS A 134 24.14 -5.54 -9.77
C LYS A 134 24.80 -6.49 -10.76
N GLU A 135 25.93 -7.10 -10.38
CA GLU A 135 26.62 -8.09 -11.22
C GLU A 135 25.72 -9.30 -11.51
N LEU A 136 25.04 -9.82 -10.48
CA LEU A 136 24.15 -10.98 -10.59
C LEU A 136 23.00 -10.73 -11.56
N VAL A 137 22.20 -9.67 -11.35
CA VAL A 137 21.03 -9.39 -12.19
C VAL A 137 21.43 -8.98 -13.62
N THR A 138 22.54 -8.26 -13.78
CA THR A 138 23.05 -7.89 -15.11
C THR A 138 23.52 -9.13 -15.88
N SER A 139 24.20 -10.07 -15.20
CA SER A 139 24.65 -11.32 -15.82
C SER A 139 23.51 -12.24 -16.21
N LEU A 140 22.44 -12.33 -15.40
CA LEU A 140 21.30 -13.20 -15.66
C LEU A 140 20.39 -12.66 -16.76
N LEU A 141 20.14 -11.35 -16.76
CA LEU A 141 19.13 -10.74 -17.63
C LEU A 141 19.74 -10.16 -18.91
N GLY A 142 21.06 -9.94 -18.94
CA GLY A 142 21.74 -9.33 -20.08
C GLY A 142 21.07 -8.01 -20.47
N THR A 143 20.68 -7.90 -21.74
CA THR A 143 19.99 -6.72 -22.30
C THR A 143 18.47 -6.90 -22.41
N THR A 144 17.90 -7.90 -21.72
CA THR A 144 16.45 -8.18 -21.78
C THR A 144 15.66 -7.00 -21.25
N LYS A 145 14.66 -6.57 -22.02
CA LYS A 145 13.81 -5.41 -21.72
C LYS A 145 12.43 -5.80 -21.19
N LEU A 146 11.75 -4.80 -20.60
CA LEU A 146 10.39 -4.92 -20.10
C LEU A 146 9.40 -5.48 -21.13
N SER A 147 9.46 -5.01 -22.38
CA SER A 147 8.61 -5.49 -23.49
C SER A 147 8.77 -6.96 -23.85
N GLN A 148 9.88 -7.58 -23.43
CA GLN A 148 10.21 -8.98 -23.73
C GLN A 148 9.66 -9.96 -22.69
N THR A 149 9.03 -9.48 -21.61
CA THR A 149 8.39 -10.32 -20.60
C THR A 149 7.33 -11.25 -21.22
N LEU A 150 7.22 -12.46 -20.68
CA LEU A 150 6.36 -13.53 -21.20
C LEU A 150 4.87 -13.31 -20.91
N THR A 151 4.57 -12.59 -19.84
CA THR A 151 3.25 -12.07 -19.49
C THR A 151 3.39 -10.62 -19.05
N ASN A 152 2.29 -9.91 -18.81
CA ASN A 152 2.37 -8.53 -18.36
C ASN A 152 2.95 -8.48 -16.95
N VAL A 153 3.81 -7.50 -16.70
CA VAL A 153 4.34 -7.26 -15.36
C VAL A 153 4.05 -5.85 -14.89
N VAL A 154 3.96 -5.69 -13.57
CA VAL A 154 3.82 -4.40 -12.89
C VAL A 154 4.81 -4.36 -11.73
N ILE A 155 5.85 -3.53 -11.85
CA ILE A 155 6.94 -3.43 -10.87
C ILE A 155 7.09 -1.97 -10.43
N PRO A 156 6.63 -1.61 -9.21
CA PRO A 156 6.80 -0.27 -8.67
C PRO A 156 8.26 0.07 -8.33
N SER A 157 8.59 1.35 -8.43
CA SER A 157 9.79 2.00 -7.90
C SER A 157 9.46 3.45 -7.53
N PHE A 158 10.38 4.18 -6.93
CA PHE A 158 10.19 5.60 -6.63
C PHE A 158 11.37 6.42 -7.15
N ASP A 159 11.10 7.45 -7.95
CA ASP A 159 12.15 8.31 -8.50
C ASP A 159 12.37 9.52 -7.59
N ILE A 160 13.56 9.61 -6.99
CA ILE A 160 13.90 10.66 -6.02
C ILE A 160 14.24 12.00 -6.66
N LYS A 161 14.45 12.04 -7.97
CA LYS A 161 14.71 13.31 -8.68
C LYS A 161 13.39 14.00 -9.03
N THR A 162 12.39 13.23 -9.43
CA THR A 162 11.04 13.73 -9.75
C THR A 162 10.09 13.71 -8.55
N MET A 163 10.45 12.99 -7.48
CA MET A 163 9.63 12.76 -6.29
C MET A 163 8.27 12.16 -6.64
N GLN A 164 8.28 11.16 -7.54
CA GLN A 164 7.09 10.47 -8.03
C GLN A 164 7.33 8.96 -8.09
N PRO A 165 6.28 8.14 -7.90
CA PRO A 165 6.35 6.71 -8.19
C PRO A 165 6.58 6.49 -9.69
N VAL A 166 7.41 5.51 -10.02
CA VAL A 166 7.63 5.03 -11.39
C VAL A 166 7.19 3.57 -11.42
N ILE A 167 6.08 3.32 -12.12
CA ILE A 167 5.51 1.98 -12.29
C ILE A 167 6.01 1.40 -13.60
N PHE A 168 6.88 0.40 -13.55
CA PHE A 168 7.31 -0.33 -14.73
C PHE A 168 6.23 -1.35 -15.10
N SER A 169 5.40 -0.98 -16.07
CA SER A 169 4.25 -1.75 -16.54
C SER A 169 4.45 -2.14 -18.01
N SER A 170 4.38 -3.44 -18.33
CA SER A 170 4.41 -3.89 -19.73
C SER A 170 3.26 -3.27 -20.55
N PHE A 171 2.14 -2.96 -19.88
CA PHE A 171 0.99 -2.30 -20.48
C PHE A 171 1.23 -0.85 -20.88
N GLN A 172 2.24 -0.20 -20.32
CA GLN A 172 2.59 1.20 -20.59
C GLN A 172 3.53 1.33 -21.79
N VAL A 173 4.36 0.31 -22.05
CA VAL A 173 5.40 0.34 -23.10
C VAL A 173 4.88 0.73 -24.50
N PRO A 174 3.75 0.19 -25.01
CA PRO A 174 3.27 0.58 -26.33
C PRO A 174 2.92 2.07 -26.47
N ARG A 175 2.58 2.73 -25.36
CA ARG A 175 2.19 4.16 -25.33
C ARG A 175 3.35 5.07 -24.95
N GLU A 176 4.27 4.55 -24.14
CA GLU A 176 5.44 5.29 -23.67
C GLU A 176 6.70 4.42 -23.85
N PRO A 177 7.29 4.38 -25.06
CA PRO A 177 8.46 3.55 -25.34
C PRO A 177 9.69 3.85 -24.48
N SER A 178 9.79 5.04 -23.88
CA SER A 178 10.84 5.39 -22.92
C SER A 178 10.77 4.59 -21.61
N MET A 179 9.64 3.93 -21.33
CA MET A 179 9.47 3.00 -20.22
C MET A 179 9.98 1.58 -20.56
N ASP A 180 10.35 1.29 -21.81
CA ASP A 180 10.94 0.01 -22.22
C ASP A 180 12.44 -0.09 -21.87
N VAL A 181 12.69 -0.25 -20.57
CA VAL A 181 14.01 -0.30 -19.94
C VAL A 181 14.46 -1.75 -19.74
N GLN A 182 15.75 -1.95 -19.42
CA GLN A 182 16.27 -3.29 -19.11
C GLN A 182 15.69 -3.81 -17.79
N LEU A 183 15.38 -5.11 -17.75
CA LEU A 183 14.87 -5.76 -16.54
C LEU A 183 15.90 -5.69 -15.39
N SER A 184 17.20 -5.70 -15.68
CA SER A 184 18.26 -5.51 -14.69
C SER A 184 18.19 -4.15 -14.00
N ASP A 185 17.91 -3.08 -14.74
CA ASP A 185 17.73 -1.73 -14.20
C ASP A 185 16.46 -1.64 -13.33
N ILE A 186 15.38 -2.29 -13.75
CA ILE A 186 14.13 -2.39 -12.97
C ILE A 186 14.38 -3.13 -11.65
N CYS A 187 15.05 -4.30 -11.70
CA CYS A 187 15.39 -5.10 -10.52
C CYS A 187 16.22 -4.29 -9.49
N LEU A 188 17.19 -3.52 -9.98
CA LEU A 188 18.03 -2.69 -9.12
C LEU A 188 17.25 -1.51 -8.52
N GLY A 189 16.42 -0.84 -9.32
CA GLY A 189 15.59 0.26 -8.83
C GLY A 189 14.55 -0.19 -7.80
N THR A 190 13.76 -1.22 -8.12
CA THR A 190 12.68 -1.69 -7.22
C THR A 190 13.20 -2.25 -5.89
N SER A 191 14.45 -2.73 -5.83
CA SER A 191 15.05 -3.33 -4.63
C SER A 191 15.96 -2.38 -3.85
N ALA A 192 16.16 -1.13 -4.30
CA ALA A 192 17.10 -0.19 -3.72
C ALA A 192 16.56 0.46 -2.42
N ALA A 193 16.38 -0.35 -1.37
CA ALA A 193 15.77 0.09 -0.12
C ALA A 193 16.64 1.16 0.58
N PRO A 194 16.09 2.35 0.90
CA PRO A 194 16.83 3.40 1.59
C PRO A 194 17.52 2.87 2.85
N THR A 195 18.76 3.32 3.10
CA THR A 195 19.66 2.85 4.17
C THR A 195 20.25 1.43 3.98
N TYR A 196 19.64 0.57 3.16
CA TYR A 196 20.15 -0.79 2.89
C TYR A 196 21.02 -0.84 1.64
N LEU A 197 20.52 -0.34 0.51
CA LEU A 197 21.16 -0.38 -0.79
C LEU A 197 21.27 1.04 -1.40
N PRO A 198 22.26 1.30 -2.27
CA PRO A 198 22.36 2.57 -2.96
C PRO A 198 21.21 2.75 -3.96
N ALA A 199 20.76 3.99 -4.15
CA ALA A 199 19.85 4.35 -5.24
C ALA A 199 20.44 3.98 -6.60
N HIS A 200 19.59 3.58 -7.55
CA HIS A 200 20.00 3.17 -8.90
C HIS A 200 19.72 4.27 -9.91
N ASN A 201 20.75 4.71 -10.63
CA ASN A 201 20.64 5.71 -11.69
C ASN A 201 21.01 5.10 -13.04
N PHE A 202 20.19 5.40 -14.05
CA PHE A 202 20.45 5.04 -15.45
C PHE A 202 19.65 5.96 -16.39
N GLN A 203 19.92 5.85 -17.68
CA GLN A 203 19.22 6.57 -18.75
C GLN A 203 18.62 5.59 -19.75
N ASN A 204 17.44 5.91 -20.29
CA ASN A 204 16.84 5.21 -21.42
C ASN A 204 16.29 6.24 -22.41
N GLY A 205 16.97 6.40 -23.54
CA GLY A 205 16.74 7.54 -24.44
C GLY A 205 17.02 8.85 -23.71
N ASP A 206 16.10 9.81 -23.82
CA ASP A 206 16.22 11.13 -23.17
C ASP A 206 15.74 11.14 -21.72
N ARG A 207 15.23 10.03 -21.20
CA ARG A 207 14.71 9.94 -19.83
C ARG A 207 15.78 9.41 -18.88
N GLU A 208 16.03 10.16 -17.83
CA GLU A 208 16.89 9.76 -16.71
C GLU A 208 16.03 9.23 -15.55
N PHE A 209 16.47 8.14 -14.94
CA PHE A 209 15.82 7.50 -13.80
C PHE A 209 16.74 7.55 -12.59
N ASN A 210 16.20 7.90 -11.43
CA ASN A 210 16.91 7.98 -10.15
C ASN A 210 16.12 7.23 -9.09
N LEU A 211 16.24 5.91 -9.09
CA LEU A 211 15.27 5.02 -8.44
C LEU A 211 15.73 4.57 -7.06
N ILE A 212 14.77 4.50 -6.15
CA ILE A 212 14.81 3.74 -4.90
C ILE A 212 13.66 2.72 -4.87
N ASP A 213 13.66 1.88 -3.83
CA ASP A 213 12.76 0.74 -3.68
C ASP A 213 11.28 1.08 -3.87
N GLY A 214 10.58 0.17 -4.55
CA GLY A 214 9.14 0.29 -4.83
C GLY A 214 8.26 0.23 -3.58
N GLY A 215 8.76 -0.26 -2.45
CA GLY A 215 8.07 -0.28 -1.16
C GLY A 215 7.78 1.12 -0.62
N MET A 216 8.48 2.15 -1.13
CA MET A 216 8.15 3.56 -0.86
C MET A 216 6.89 4.03 -1.60
N ALA A 217 6.48 3.33 -2.66
CA ALA A 217 5.29 3.63 -3.44
C ALA A 217 4.14 2.66 -3.12
N ALA A 218 4.39 1.36 -3.22
CA ALA A 218 3.42 0.31 -2.97
C ALA A 218 4.14 -1.00 -2.60
N ASN A 219 4.27 -1.30 -1.30
CA ASN A 219 4.91 -2.55 -0.88
C ASN A 219 4.10 -3.79 -1.25
N ASN A 220 2.77 -3.69 -1.20
CA ASN A 220 1.86 -4.64 -1.79
C ASN A 220 1.34 -4.07 -3.14
N PRO A 221 1.77 -4.59 -4.29
CA PRO A 221 1.44 -4.02 -5.60
C PRO A 221 0.10 -4.51 -6.18
N SER A 222 -0.72 -5.26 -5.44
CA SER A 222 -1.99 -5.84 -5.92
C SER A 222 -2.94 -4.79 -6.49
N LEU A 223 -3.25 -3.74 -5.72
CA LEU A 223 -4.11 -2.65 -6.19
C LEU A 223 -3.50 -1.87 -7.36
N VAL A 224 -2.17 -1.74 -7.42
CA VAL A 224 -1.47 -1.14 -8.57
C VAL A 224 -1.68 -1.98 -9.84
N ALA A 225 -1.58 -3.31 -9.71
CA ALA A 225 -1.81 -4.24 -10.81
C ALA A 225 -3.27 -4.21 -11.30
N ILE A 226 -4.23 -4.23 -10.38
CA ILE A 226 -5.66 -4.10 -10.70
C ILE A 226 -5.92 -2.77 -11.42
N GLY A 227 -5.34 -1.67 -10.94
CA GLY A 227 -5.46 -0.35 -11.55
C GLY A 227 -4.89 -0.30 -12.98
N GLU A 228 -3.72 -0.90 -13.22
CA GLU A 228 -3.13 -0.99 -14.55
C GLU A 228 -3.98 -1.83 -15.53
N VAL A 229 -4.52 -2.97 -15.07
CA VAL A 229 -5.43 -3.78 -15.89
C VAL A 229 -6.73 -3.03 -16.19
N THR A 230 -7.33 -2.41 -15.18
CA THR A 230 -8.57 -1.61 -15.34
C THR A 230 -8.36 -0.47 -16.34
N ARG A 231 -7.20 0.20 -16.25
CA ARG A 231 -6.81 1.27 -17.19
C ARG A 231 -6.71 0.77 -18.64
N GLN A 232 -6.30 -0.47 -18.87
CA GLN A 232 -6.28 -1.04 -20.22
C GLN A 232 -7.68 -1.37 -20.73
N ALA A 233 -8.52 -1.96 -19.89
CA ALA A 233 -9.91 -2.24 -20.25
C ALA A 233 -10.70 -0.97 -20.59
N LEU A 234 -10.50 0.12 -19.83
CA LEU A 234 -11.13 1.42 -20.11
C LEU A 234 -10.65 2.09 -21.40
N LYS A 235 -9.49 1.70 -21.92
CA LYS A 235 -8.92 2.24 -23.17
C LYS A 235 -9.23 1.36 -24.38
N GLU A 236 -10.19 0.45 -24.25
CA GLU A 236 -10.64 -0.45 -25.32
C GLU A 236 -9.50 -1.29 -25.92
N ASP A 237 -8.53 -1.70 -25.09
CA ASP A 237 -7.50 -2.66 -25.52
C ASP A 237 -8.19 -3.95 -25.97
N PRO A 238 -7.99 -4.42 -27.22
CA PRO A 238 -8.72 -5.56 -27.74
C PRO A 238 -8.44 -6.84 -26.96
N ASN A 239 -7.36 -6.95 -26.19
CA ASN A 239 -7.06 -8.12 -25.36
C ASN A 239 -7.91 -8.17 -24.09
N PHE A 240 -8.53 -7.06 -23.69
CA PHE A 240 -9.40 -6.95 -22.52
C PHE A 240 -10.84 -6.70 -22.98
N PHE A 241 -11.80 -7.35 -22.31
CA PHE A 241 -13.20 -7.04 -22.53
C PHE A 241 -13.55 -5.66 -21.95
N PRO A 242 -14.59 -4.96 -22.46
CA PRO A 242 -15.11 -3.77 -21.81
C PRO A 242 -15.55 -4.11 -20.38
N ILE A 243 -14.85 -3.56 -19.38
CA ILE A 243 -15.18 -3.74 -17.97
C ILE A 243 -16.16 -2.63 -17.58
N SER A 244 -17.32 -2.99 -17.03
CA SER A 244 -18.13 -2.01 -16.29
C SER A 244 -17.32 -1.55 -15.08
N PRO A 245 -17.28 -0.25 -14.70
CA PRO A 245 -16.39 0.31 -13.68
C PRO A 245 -16.34 -0.39 -12.29
N MET A 246 -17.18 -1.40 -12.03
CA MET A 246 -17.24 -2.16 -10.78
C MET A 246 -17.37 -3.70 -10.97
N ASP A 247 -16.94 -4.29 -12.08
CA ASP A 247 -17.01 -5.76 -12.29
C ASP A 247 -15.81 -6.52 -11.70
N TYR A 248 -15.55 -6.37 -10.39
CA TYR A 248 -14.45 -7.07 -9.71
C TYR A 248 -14.67 -8.59 -9.61
N GLY A 249 -15.89 -9.08 -9.87
CA GLY A 249 -16.18 -10.51 -9.92
C GLY A 249 -15.43 -11.27 -11.00
N ARG A 250 -14.85 -10.56 -11.96
CA ARG A 250 -13.97 -11.15 -12.98
C ARG A 250 -12.51 -11.23 -12.57
N TYR A 251 -12.08 -10.56 -11.50
CA TYR A 251 -10.68 -10.65 -11.06
C TYR A 251 -10.50 -11.89 -10.19
N LEU A 252 -9.48 -12.70 -10.50
CA LEU A 252 -8.95 -13.77 -9.66
C LEU A 252 -7.55 -13.37 -9.21
N VAL A 253 -7.40 -13.03 -7.93
CA VAL A 253 -6.20 -12.40 -7.38
C VAL A 253 -5.56 -13.29 -6.32
N VAL A 254 -4.28 -13.60 -6.50
CA VAL A 254 -3.42 -14.21 -5.49
C VAL A 254 -2.40 -13.16 -5.05
N SER A 255 -2.48 -12.71 -3.80
CA SER A 255 -1.54 -11.76 -3.19
C SER A 255 -0.74 -12.46 -2.11
N LEU A 256 0.59 -12.46 -2.25
CA LEU A 256 1.52 -13.16 -1.37
C LEU A 256 2.40 -12.15 -0.64
N GLY A 257 2.27 -12.14 0.69
CA GLY A 257 3.12 -11.34 1.55
C GLY A 257 4.41 -12.06 1.93
N THR A 258 5.41 -11.28 2.35
CA THR A 258 6.70 -11.82 2.86
C THR A 258 6.70 -12.02 4.38
N GLY A 259 5.53 -11.98 5.00
CA GLY A 259 5.35 -11.94 6.44
C GLY A 259 5.69 -10.59 7.09
N THR A 260 5.11 -10.37 8.26
CA THR A 260 5.26 -9.19 9.12
C THR A 260 5.71 -9.62 10.50
N GLU A 261 6.45 -8.74 11.18
CA GLU A 261 6.87 -9.00 12.54
C GLU A 261 5.64 -9.15 13.46
N LYS A 262 5.66 -10.17 14.32
CA LYS A 262 4.68 -10.35 15.37
C LYS A 262 4.60 -9.08 16.17
N GLN A 263 3.38 -8.57 16.24
CA GLN A 263 2.96 -7.42 17.04
C GLN A 263 3.44 -7.58 18.50
N GLN A 264 4.65 -7.12 18.78
CA GLN A 264 5.13 -6.82 20.13
C GLN A 264 5.30 -5.31 20.17
N PRO A 265 4.76 -4.63 21.20
CA PRO A 265 4.90 -3.18 21.34
C PRO A 265 6.38 -2.77 21.35
N ARG A 266 6.93 -2.37 20.20
CA ARG A 266 8.32 -1.90 20.08
C ARG A 266 8.46 -0.45 20.48
N TYR A 267 7.44 0.33 20.13
CA TYR A 267 7.39 1.77 20.34
C TYR A 267 6.07 2.11 21.01
N ASP A 268 6.00 3.28 21.63
CA ASP A 268 4.75 3.84 22.12
C ASP A 268 4.80 5.36 21.92
N ALA A 269 3.64 6.01 21.97
CA ALA A 269 3.57 7.45 21.70
C ALA A 269 4.33 8.27 22.77
N LYS A 270 4.46 7.79 24.01
CA LYS A 270 5.23 8.48 25.07
C LYS A 270 6.72 8.46 24.78
N MET A 271 7.21 7.39 24.16
CA MET A 271 8.58 7.25 23.66
C MET A 271 8.78 8.14 22.43
N ALA A 272 7.91 8.02 21.43
CA ALA A 272 8.03 8.72 20.16
C ALA A 272 7.82 10.25 20.27
N ALA A 273 7.04 10.72 21.25
CA ALA A 273 6.86 12.14 21.56
C ALA A 273 8.18 12.86 21.90
N LYS A 274 9.22 12.11 22.29
CA LYS A 274 10.54 12.66 22.61
C LYS A 274 11.51 12.59 21.43
N TRP A 275 11.11 12.04 20.28
CA TRP A 275 12.02 11.83 19.15
C TRP A 275 12.14 13.04 18.24
N GLY A 276 13.39 13.43 17.95
CA GLY A 276 13.74 14.23 16.78
C GLY A 276 14.11 13.35 15.59
N VAL A 277 14.78 13.93 14.59
CA VAL A 277 15.21 13.25 13.36
C VAL A 277 16.00 11.97 13.67
N LEU A 278 16.89 11.98 14.67
CA LEU A 278 17.67 10.79 15.01
C LEU A 278 16.79 9.64 15.53
N GLY A 279 15.85 9.92 16.43
CA GLY A 279 14.97 8.87 16.97
C GLY A 279 14.07 8.26 15.90
N TRP A 280 13.54 9.10 15.00
CA TRP A 280 12.67 8.66 13.91
C TRP A 280 13.38 7.85 12.82
N LEU A 281 14.68 8.10 12.59
CA LEU A 281 15.48 7.39 11.58
C LEU A 281 16.32 6.25 12.17
N VAL A 282 16.66 6.29 13.46
CA VAL A 282 17.52 5.31 14.13
C VAL A 282 17.09 5.15 15.60
N THR A 283 16.32 4.11 15.89
CA THR A 283 16.01 3.69 17.27
C THR A 283 16.17 2.18 17.40
N ASN A 284 16.92 1.73 18.41
CA ASN A 284 17.15 0.31 18.68
C ASN A 284 17.66 -0.52 17.47
N GLY A 285 18.37 0.12 16.53
CA GLY A 285 18.87 -0.53 15.32
C GLY A 285 17.86 -0.62 14.16
N SER A 286 16.68 -0.04 14.32
CA SER A 286 15.59 0.08 13.35
C SER A 286 15.41 1.51 12.85
N ALA A 287 14.66 1.68 11.76
CA ALA A 287 14.26 2.98 11.21
C ALA A 287 12.73 3.15 11.29
N PRO A 288 12.18 3.57 12.46
CA PRO A 288 10.73 3.56 12.72
C PRO A 288 9.88 4.26 11.67
N LEU A 289 10.35 5.40 11.13
CA LEU A 289 9.60 6.15 10.12
C LEU A 289 9.47 5.38 8.81
N ILE A 290 10.54 4.71 8.37
CA ILE A 290 10.53 3.90 7.14
C ILE A 290 9.64 2.69 7.34
N GLU A 291 9.78 2.00 8.48
CA GLU A 291 8.93 0.87 8.86
C GLU A 291 7.44 1.25 8.84
N ALA A 292 7.09 2.40 9.41
CA ALA A 292 5.71 2.88 9.47
C ALA A 292 5.13 3.17 8.08
N PHE A 293 5.85 3.87 7.21
CA PHE A 293 5.38 4.14 5.84
C PHE A 293 5.20 2.86 5.02
N THR A 294 6.17 1.94 5.08
CA THR A 294 6.11 0.67 4.34
C THR A 294 4.96 -0.22 4.84
N GLN A 295 4.77 -0.30 6.16
CA GLN A 295 3.70 -1.10 6.77
C GLN A 295 2.31 -0.50 6.48
N ALA A 296 2.16 0.82 6.66
CA ALA A 296 0.88 1.49 6.41
C ALA A 296 0.43 1.35 4.95
N SER A 297 1.37 1.49 4.00
CA SER A 297 1.12 1.29 2.57
C SER A 297 0.61 -0.12 2.27
N ALA A 298 1.21 -1.15 2.87
CA ALA A 298 0.79 -2.54 2.69
C ALA A 298 -0.61 -2.80 3.28
N ASP A 299 -0.84 -2.35 4.52
CA ASP A 299 -2.09 -2.62 5.24
C ASP A 299 -3.30 -1.92 4.60
N LEU A 300 -3.14 -0.69 4.11
CA LEU A 300 -4.21 0.02 3.40
C LEU A 300 -4.60 -0.67 2.10
N VAL A 301 -3.62 -1.20 1.34
CA VAL A 301 -3.92 -1.95 0.11
C VAL A 301 -4.75 -3.19 0.43
N VAL A 302 -4.38 -3.96 1.46
CA VAL A 302 -5.14 -5.16 1.85
C VAL A 302 -6.54 -4.78 2.36
N PHE A 303 -6.68 -3.67 3.09
CA PHE A 303 -8.00 -3.16 3.50
C PHE A 303 -8.87 -2.78 2.29
N HIS A 304 -8.32 -2.02 1.33
CA HIS A 304 -9.05 -1.61 0.13
C HIS A 304 -9.48 -2.80 -0.73
N ASP A 305 -8.57 -3.74 -1.01
CA ASP A 305 -8.91 -4.93 -1.77
C ASP A 305 -10.04 -5.72 -1.08
N ASN A 306 -9.91 -6.01 0.22
CA ASN A 306 -10.95 -6.76 0.93
C ASN A 306 -12.32 -6.06 0.88
N VAL A 307 -12.36 -4.75 1.11
CA VAL A 307 -13.63 -3.98 1.06
C VAL A 307 -14.24 -4.03 -0.33
N VAL A 308 -13.44 -3.86 -1.38
CA VAL A 308 -13.95 -3.84 -2.77
C VAL A 308 -14.45 -5.23 -3.19
N PHE A 309 -13.69 -6.29 -2.90
CA PHE A 309 -14.11 -7.65 -3.20
C PHE A 309 -15.32 -8.11 -2.35
N GLU A 310 -15.42 -7.69 -1.09
CA GLU A 310 -16.59 -7.94 -0.24
C GLU A 310 -17.83 -7.20 -0.77
N ALA A 311 -17.73 -5.91 -1.07
CA ALA A 311 -18.82 -5.09 -1.58
C ALA A 311 -19.41 -5.62 -2.90
N LEU A 312 -18.60 -6.33 -3.68
CA LEU A 312 -18.96 -6.89 -4.98
C LEU A 312 -19.23 -8.40 -4.93
N ASN A 313 -19.46 -8.96 -3.73
CA ASN A 313 -19.77 -10.38 -3.49
C ASN A 313 -18.77 -11.35 -4.16
N SER A 314 -17.50 -10.94 -4.21
CA SER A 314 -16.43 -11.62 -4.97
C SER A 314 -15.22 -11.96 -4.08
N VAL A 315 -15.41 -11.96 -2.76
CA VAL A 315 -14.37 -12.19 -1.74
C VAL A 315 -13.62 -13.52 -1.92
N ASP A 316 -14.26 -14.52 -2.52
CA ASP A 316 -13.64 -15.83 -2.79
C ASP A 316 -12.65 -15.83 -3.95
N ASN A 317 -12.64 -14.76 -4.75
CA ASN A 317 -11.68 -14.58 -5.83
C ASN A 317 -10.43 -13.80 -5.39
N TYR A 318 -10.37 -13.31 -4.15
CA TYR A 318 -9.20 -12.67 -3.56
C TYR A 318 -8.59 -13.57 -2.48
N LEU A 319 -7.36 -14.02 -2.72
CA LEU A 319 -6.56 -14.79 -1.76
C LEU A 319 -5.35 -13.99 -1.32
N ARG A 320 -5.30 -13.64 -0.03
CA ARG A 320 -4.13 -13.07 0.62
C ARG A 320 -3.49 -14.10 1.54
N ILE A 321 -2.22 -14.43 1.32
CA ILE A 321 -1.43 -15.30 2.20
C ILE A 321 -0.33 -14.47 2.84
N GLN A 322 -0.33 -14.39 4.18
CA GLN A 322 0.58 -13.56 4.97
C GLN A 322 0.79 -14.18 6.36
N ASP A 323 2.04 -14.24 6.82
CA ASP A 323 2.39 -14.57 8.21
C ASP A 323 2.52 -13.27 9.02
N ASP A 324 1.85 -13.16 10.17
CA ASP A 324 1.91 -11.99 11.05
C ASP A 324 2.57 -12.31 12.41
N THR A 325 3.37 -13.38 12.44
CA THR A 325 3.92 -13.99 13.66
C THR A 325 5.45 -14.05 13.71
N LEU A 326 6.14 -13.45 12.74
CA LEU A 326 7.61 -13.50 12.65
C LEU A 326 8.26 -12.85 13.87
N THR A 327 9.31 -13.44 14.42
CA THR A 327 10.04 -12.87 15.57
C THR A 327 11.55 -13.02 15.41
N GLY A 328 12.32 -12.14 16.05
CA GLY A 328 13.79 -12.19 16.01
C GLY A 328 14.33 -12.08 14.58
N ASP A 329 15.29 -12.94 14.22
CA ASP A 329 15.92 -12.93 12.89
C ASP A 329 14.93 -13.15 11.74
N LEU A 330 13.82 -13.86 11.96
CA LEU A 330 12.80 -14.10 10.94
C LEU A 330 12.11 -12.82 10.48
N ALA A 331 11.97 -11.85 11.39
CA ALA A 331 11.36 -10.56 11.08
C ALA A 331 12.29 -9.65 10.25
N SER A 332 13.60 -9.90 10.27
CA SER A 332 14.59 -9.11 9.56
C SER A 332 14.52 -9.34 8.04
N THR A 333 14.66 -8.26 7.28
CA THR A 333 14.67 -8.28 5.81
C THR A 333 16.07 -8.56 5.23
N ASP A 334 17.13 -8.60 6.03
CA ASP A 334 18.52 -8.68 5.57
C ASP A 334 19.43 -9.58 6.41
N THR A 335 18.93 -10.28 7.43
CA THR A 335 19.71 -11.25 8.23
C THR A 335 19.89 -12.57 7.47
N ALA A 336 20.79 -12.58 6.49
CA ALA A 336 21.04 -13.71 5.60
C ALA A 336 22.00 -14.77 6.19
N THR A 337 21.73 -15.26 7.40
CA THR A 337 22.45 -16.43 7.94
C THR A 337 21.80 -17.70 7.42
N THR A 338 22.57 -18.77 7.20
CA THR A 338 22.03 -20.06 6.72
C THR A 338 20.85 -20.54 7.57
N LYS A 339 21.01 -20.48 8.91
CA LYS A 339 19.93 -20.82 9.85
C LYS A 339 18.66 -20.00 9.60
N ASN A 340 18.77 -18.68 9.46
CA ASN A 340 17.59 -17.83 9.29
C ASN A 340 16.91 -18.07 7.95
N LEU A 341 17.68 -18.27 6.87
CA LEU A 341 17.11 -18.57 5.56
C LEU A 341 16.38 -19.93 5.57
N ASP A 342 16.96 -20.96 6.20
CA ASP A 342 16.30 -22.27 6.38
C ASP A 342 15.04 -22.15 7.24
N ASP A 343 15.05 -21.31 8.28
CA ASP A 343 13.88 -21.10 9.11
C ASP A 343 12.78 -20.31 8.37
N LEU A 344 13.12 -19.42 7.43
CA LEU A 344 12.13 -18.78 6.54
C LEU A 344 11.48 -19.78 5.59
N VAL A 345 12.19 -20.81 5.13
CA VAL A 345 11.58 -21.92 4.37
C VAL A 345 10.52 -22.62 5.22
N LYS A 346 10.85 -22.98 6.48
CA LYS A 346 9.92 -23.62 7.41
C LYS A 346 8.70 -22.75 7.71
N VAL A 347 8.85 -21.43 7.74
CA VAL A 347 7.72 -20.51 7.86
C VAL A 347 6.80 -20.66 6.65
N GLY A 348 7.33 -20.64 5.42
CA GLY A 348 6.52 -20.85 4.21
C GLY A 348 5.82 -22.21 4.20
N GLU A 349 6.51 -23.28 4.60
CA GLU A 349 5.93 -24.62 4.72
C GLU A 349 4.79 -24.67 5.74
N ARG A 350 4.98 -24.07 6.92
CA ARG A 350 3.94 -23.97 7.95
C ARG A 350 2.75 -23.16 7.45
N LEU A 351 2.98 -22.05 6.77
CA LEU A 351 1.94 -21.15 6.30
C LEU A 351 0.99 -21.83 5.30
N LEU A 352 1.45 -22.82 4.53
CA LEU A 352 0.57 -23.65 3.70
C LEU A 352 -0.47 -24.41 4.52
N ASP A 353 -0.12 -24.86 5.72
CA ASP A 353 -0.98 -25.67 6.57
C ASP A 353 -1.81 -24.85 7.56
N GLU A 354 -1.57 -23.53 7.63
CA GLU A 354 -2.36 -22.60 8.44
C GLU A 354 -3.75 -22.33 7.82
N PRO A 355 -4.77 -22.02 8.65
CA PRO A 355 -6.09 -21.65 8.16
C PRO A 355 -6.04 -20.42 7.25
N VAL A 356 -6.80 -20.46 6.17
CA VAL A 356 -6.97 -19.26 5.34
C VAL A 356 -7.59 -18.14 6.19
N SER A 357 -7.03 -16.94 6.08
CA SER A 357 -7.43 -15.78 6.89
C SER A 357 -7.74 -14.59 6.00
N ARG A 358 -8.59 -13.68 6.50
CA ARG A 358 -9.00 -12.45 5.79
C ARG A 358 -9.03 -11.28 6.77
N ILE A 359 -8.85 -10.07 6.26
CA ILE A 359 -9.12 -8.87 7.06
C ILE A 359 -10.62 -8.79 7.30
N ASN A 360 -11.00 -8.73 8.57
CA ASN A 360 -12.35 -8.38 8.97
C ASN A 360 -12.55 -6.88 8.67
N SER A 361 -13.40 -6.57 7.69
CA SER A 361 -13.66 -5.19 7.22
C SER A 361 -14.19 -4.25 8.31
N THR A 362 -14.71 -4.80 9.40
CA THR A 362 -15.19 -4.04 10.56
C THR A 362 -14.08 -3.74 11.57
N THR A 363 -13.26 -4.72 11.92
CA THR A 363 -12.22 -4.56 12.96
C THR A 363 -10.87 -4.13 12.38
N GLY A 364 -10.62 -4.39 11.10
CA GLY A 364 -9.33 -4.21 10.44
C GLY A 364 -8.32 -5.31 10.79
N VAL A 365 -8.72 -6.32 11.57
CA VAL A 365 -7.85 -7.40 12.05
C VAL A 365 -7.94 -8.60 11.10
N VAL A 366 -6.82 -9.29 10.89
CA VAL A 366 -6.77 -10.55 10.15
C VAL A 366 -7.34 -11.68 11.02
N GLU A 367 -8.38 -12.35 10.53
CA GLU A 367 -9.07 -13.42 11.23
C GLU A 367 -9.19 -14.68 10.34
N PRO A 368 -9.08 -15.89 10.89
CA PRO A 368 -9.33 -17.12 10.14
C PRO A 368 -10.76 -17.15 9.58
N VAL A 369 -10.91 -17.56 8.32
CA VAL A 369 -12.22 -17.71 7.68
C VAL A 369 -12.91 -18.97 8.24
N PRO A 370 -14.10 -18.85 8.84
CA PRO A 370 -14.82 -20.02 9.37
C PRO A 370 -15.08 -21.06 8.28
N ASN A 371 -14.65 -22.30 8.50
CA ASN A 371 -14.73 -23.40 7.52
C ASN A 371 -14.02 -23.13 6.18
N GLY A 372 -13.07 -22.20 6.13
CA GLY A 372 -12.35 -21.83 4.90
C GLY A 372 -11.28 -22.83 4.45
N GLY A 373 -10.90 -23.78 5.30
CA GLY A 373 -9.80 -24.72 5.04
C GLY A 373 -8.42 -24.10 5.27
N THR A 374 -7.38 -24.81 4.84
CA THR A 374 -5.98 -24.33 4.90
C THR A 374 -5.59 -23.56 3.65
N ASN A 375 -4.51 -22.77 3.73
CA ASN A 375 -3.95 -22.10 2.55
C ASN A 375 -3.62 -23.09 1.43
N ARG A 376 -3.15 -24.31 1.77
CA ARG A 376 -2.90 -25.41 0.84
C ARG A 376 -4.15 -25.81 0.06
N GLU A 377 -5.26 -26.02 0.75
CA GLU A 377 -6.53 -26.41 0.13
C GLU A 377 -7.07 -25.30 -0.79
N VAL A 378 -6.98 -24.05 -0.34
CA VAL A 378 -7.43 -22.90 -1.13
C VAL A 378 -6.53 -22.66 -2.35
N LEU A 379 -5.21 -22.79 -2.23
CA LEU A 379 -4.28 -22.70 -3.36
C LEU A 379 -4.56 -23.77 -4.41
N LYS A 380 -4.90 -25.00 -3.99
CA LYS A 380 -5.31 -26.07 -4.91
C LYS A 380 -6.60 -25.71 -5.65
N ARG A 381 -7.56 -25.07 -4.98
CA ARG A 381 -8.78 -24.53 -5.61
C ARG A 381 -8.43 -23.44 -6.65
N PHE A 382 -7.56 -22.50 -6.29
CA PHE A 382 -7.11 -21.44 -7.21
C PHE A 382 -6.36 -22.02 -8.41
N ALA A 383 -5.48 -23.01 -8.22
CA ALA A 383 -4.80 -23.72 -9.30
C ALA A 383 -5.81 -24.34 -10.28
N LYS A 384 -6.87 -24.95 -9.77
CA LYS A 384 -7.96 -25.47 -10.61
C LYS A 384 -8.67 -24.35 -11.38
N GLN A 385 -9.03 -23.24 -10.74
CA GLN A 385 -9.68 -22.11 -11.41
C GLN A 385 -8.81 -21.52 -12.52
N LEU A 386 -7.50 -21.41 -12.29
CA LEU A 386 -6.51 -20.96 -13.28
C LEU A 386 -6.43 -21.93 -14.47
N SER A 387 -6.34 -23.24 -14.22
CA SER A 387 -6.34 -24.27 -15.28
C SER A 387 -7.66 -24.28 -16.07
N ASP A 388 -8.80 -24.25 -15.39
CA ASP A 388 -10.12 -24.20 -16.02
C ASP A 388 -10.26 -22.96 -16.94
N GLU A 389 -9.85 -21.78 -16.45
CA GLU A 389 -9.89 -20.52 -17.21
C GLU A 389 -8.96 -20.57 -18.44
N ARG A 390 -7.73 -21.07 -18.28
CA ARG A 390 -6.79 -21.24 -19.40
C ARG A 390 -7.36 -22.18 -20.47
N ASN A 391 -7.94 -23.31 -20.05
CA ASN A 391 -8.55 -24.28 -20.94
C ASN A 391 -9.79 -23.70 -21.65
N LEU A 392 -10.59 -22.90 -20.96
CA LEU A 392 -11.72 -22.18 -21.55
C LEU A 392 -11.27 -21.22 -22.65
N ARG A 393 -10.22 -20.43 -22.40
CA ARG A 393 -9.67 -19.49 -23.40
C ARG A 393 -9.10 -20.22 -24.62
N GLU A 394 -8.40 -21.33 -24.42
CA GLU A 394 -7.92 -22.20 -25.49
C GLU A 394 -9.08 -22.76 -26.33
N ALA A 395 -10.18 -23.19 -25.70
CA ALA A 395 -11.36 -23.69 -26.39
C ALA A 395 -12.07 -22.58 -27.21
N ASN A 396 -12.31 -21.42 -26.61
CA ASN A 396 -13.01 -20.30 -27.27
C ASN A 396 -12.28 -19.80 -28.53
N ILE A 397 -10.94 -19.80 -28.52
CA ILE A 397 -10.13 -19.46 -29.69
C ILE A 397 -10.24 -20.53 -30.78
N ARG A 398 -10.25 -21.83 -30.43
CA ARG A 398 -10.41 -22.92 -31.40
C ARG A 398 -11.78 -22.88 -32.09
N ASP A 399 -12.81 -22.45 -31.36
CA ASP A 399 -14.19 -22.41 -31.83
C ASP A 399 -14.59 -21.06 -32.49
N GLY A 400 -13.66 -20.10 -32.59
CA GLY A 400 -13.85 -18.84 -33.34
C GLY A 400 -14.77 -17.81 -32.68
N GLY A 401 -15.04 -17.93 -31.37
CA GLY A 401 -16.03 -17.10 -30.66
C GLY A 401 -15.42 -16.07 -29.71
N VAL A 402 -15.72 -14.79 -29.94
CA VAL A 402 -15.59 -13.72 -28.92
C VAL A 402 -16.92 -13.65 -28.18
N ALA A 403 -16.94 -13.93 -26.88
CA ALA A 403 -18.17 -13.98 -26.10
C ALA A 403 -18.64 -12.58 -25.68
N GLU A 404 -19.77 -12.13 -26.22
CA GLU A 404 -20.54 -10.98 -25.68
C GLU A 404 -21.35 -11.44 -24.46
N LEU A 405 -21.13 -10.82 -23.28
CA LEU A 405 -21.99 -11.01 -22.11
C LEU A 405 -22.21 -9.69 -21.36
N TYR A 406 -23.45 -9.19 -21.45
CA TYR A 406 -24.03 -8.05 -20.75
C TYR A 406 -24.93 -8.53 -19.61
N VAL A 407 -24.90 -7.86 -18.44
CA VAL A 407 -25.99 -7.93 -17.44
C VAL A 407 -26.30 -6.52 -16.89
N LYS A 408 -27.60 -6.20 -16.88
CA LYS A 408 -28.29 -5.02 -16.28
C LYS A 408 -28.87 -5.41 -14.93
N MET A 409 -28.97 -4.49 -13.96
CA MET A 409 -30.08 -4.45 -12.98
C MET A 409 -30.26 -3.07 -12.32
N THR A 410 -31.51 -2.74 -11.96
CA THR A 410 -32.05 -1.44 -11.51
C THR A 410 -32.80 -1.53 -10.17
N SER A 411 -32.99 -0.36 -9.52
CA SER A 411 -34.14 0.15 -8.71
C SER A 411 -34.19 0.09 -7.15
N GLN A 412 -34.05 1.28 -6.52
CA GLN A 412 -34.99 2.16 -5.76
C GLN A 412 -35.87 1.78 -4.52
N ILE A 413 -35.77 2.66 -3.47
CA ILE A 413 -36.78 3.26 -2.50
C ILE A 413 -37.22 2.39 -1.27
N PRO A 414 -37.67 2.88 -0.06
CA PRO A 414 -37.95 4.24 0.51
C PRO A 414 -37.36 4.59 1.91
N THR A 415 -37.69 5.81 2.35
CA THR A 415 -37.33 6.67 3.49
C THR A 415 -37.95 6.36 4.87
N THR A 416 -37.28 6.78 5.97
CA THR A 416 -37.90 7.45 7.14
C THR A 416 -36.91 8.35 7.91
N ASN A 417 -37.47 9.39 8.53
CA ASN A 417 -36.89 10.60 9.12
C ASN A 417 -35.74 10.46 10.15
N ARG A 418 -34.65 11.18 9.88
CA ARG A 418 -33.77 11.83 10.88
C ARG A 418 -33.38 13.22 10.37
N THR A 419 -33.17 14.17 11.27
CA THR A 419 -32.73 15.54 10.99
C THR A 419 -31.21 15.59 10.81
N GLY A 420 -30.78 15.15 9.62
CA GLY A 420 -29.45 15.29 9.01
C GLY A 420 -29.61 15.16 7.49
N LEU A 421 -28.54 15.30 6.69
CA LEU A 421 -28.54 15.02 5.25
C LEU A 421 -29.35 13.73 4.96
N PRO A 422 -30.34 13.74 4.03
CA PRO A 422 -31.05 12.51 3.66
C PRO A 422 -30.03 11.44 3.25
N PRO A 423 -30.23 10.16 3.62
CA PRO A 423 -29.23 9.13 3.32
C PRO A 423 -29.01 9.01 1.81
N PRO A 424 -27.80 8.64 1.35
CA PRO A 424 -27.48 8.62 -0.08
C PRO A 424 -28.41 7.74 -0.92
N THR A 425 -29.06 6.75 -0.30
CA THR A 425 -30.11 5.91 -0.90
C THR A 425 -31.33 6.68 -1.42
N VAL A 426 -31.49 7.95 -1.03
CA VAL A 426 -32.56 8.87 -1.44
C VAL A 426 -32.09 9.80 -2.57
N GLY A 427 -30.77 9.89 -2.80
CA GLY A 427 -30.15 10.67 -3.87
C GLY A 427 -29.67 9.82 -5.04
N ASN A 428 -29.15 10.48 -6.08
CA ASN A 428 -28.53 9.81 -7.24
C ASN A 428 -27.00 9.73 -7.14
N LEU A 429 -26.41 10.36 -6.13
CA LEU A 429 -24.96 10.50 -5.95
C LEU A 429 -24.62 10.33 -4.46
N ILE A 430 -23.43 9.79 -4.21
CA ILE A 430 -22.76 9.86 -2.91
C ILE A 430 -21.73 10.99 -3.01
N THR A 431 -21.79 11.98 -2.13
CA THR A 431 -20.88 13.13 -2.14
C THR A 431 -19.79 12.99 -1.07
N ILE A 432 -18.53 13.02 -1.52
CA ILE A 432 -17.36 12.89 -0.64
C ILE A 432 -16.49 14.13 -0.79
N LEU A 433 -16.15 14.77 0.32
CA LEU A 433 -15.13 15.81 0.40
C LEU A 433 -13.89 15.22 1.07
N SER A 434 -12.78 15.14 0.34
CA SER A 434 -11.48 14.75 0.91
C SER A 434 -10.56 15.97 1.00
N ILE A 435 -9.88 16.11 2.14
CA ILE A 435 -9.00 17.24 2.46
C ILE A 435 -7.62 16.72 2.86
N ASP A 436 -6.63 17.00 2.00
CA ASP A 436 -5.25 16.55 2.19
C ASP A 436 -4.58 17.14 3.46
N GLY A 437 -3.58 16.41 3.95
CA GLY A 437 -2.62 16.90 4.94
C GLY A 437 -1.70 18.00 4.40
N GLY A 438 -0.89 18.61 5.29
CA GLY A 438 0.09 19.63 4.87
C GLY A 438 0.43 20.73 5.88
N GLY A 439 0.02 20.57 7.15
CA GLY A 439 0.28 21.55 8.21
C GLY A 439 -0.34 22.92 7.90
N ILE A 440 0.47 23.99 7.95
CA ILE A 440 0.00 25.36 7.68
C ILE A 440 -0.67 25.55 6.30
N ARG A 441 -0.43 24.63 5.35
CA ARG A 441 -1.03 24.67 4.02
C ARG A 441 -2.55 24.42 4.01
N GLY A 442 -3.16 24.06 5.15
CA GLY A 442 -4.63 23.98 5.31
C GLY A 442 -5.38 25.27 4.95
N ILE A 443 -4.69 26.41 4.91
CA ILE A 443 -5.21 27.68 4.37
C ILE A 443 -5.67 27.53 2.90
N ILE A 444 -4.96 26.74 2.09
CA ILE A 444 -5.24 26.56 0.67
C ILE A 444 -6.63 25.91 0.46
N PRO A 445 -6.91 24.70 1.00
CA PRO A 445 -8.26 24.16 0.92
C PRO A 445 -9.28 25.09 1.62
N GLY A 446 -8.93 25.75 2.72
CA GLY A 446 -9.81 26.73 3.37
C GLY A 446 -10.33 27.83 2.43
N VAL A 447 -9.48 28.38 1.54
CA VAL A 447 -9.90 29.37 0.53
C VAL A 447 -10.89 28.80 -0.48
N ILE A 448 -10.65 27.56 -0.94
CA ILE A 448 -11.51 26.87 -1.91
C ILE A 448 -12.86 26.52 -1.28
N LEU A 449 -12.83 25.98 -0.05
CA LEU A 449 -14.01 25.61 0.72
C LEU A 449 -14.90 26.82 1.02
N ARG A 450 -14.29 27.97 1.37
CA ARG A 450 -15.01 29.23 1.54
C ARG A 450 -15.75 29.64 0.26
N TYR A 451 -15.09 29.55 -0.90
CA TYR A 451 -15.72 29.88 -2.17
C TYR A 451 -16.90 28.92 -2.46
N LEU A 452 -16.67 27.61 -2.32
CA LEU A 452 -17.71 26.60 -2.53
C LEU A 452 -18.93 26.84 -1.62
N GLU A 453 -18.71 27.06 -0.32
CA GLU A 453 -19.78 27.33 0.63
C GLU A 453 -20.54 28.62 0.27
N SER A 454 -19.83 29.66 -0.20
CA SER A 454 -20.48 30.91 -0.63
C SER A 454 -21.39 30.72 -1.85
N GLU A 455 -20.99 29.88 -2.82
CA GLU A 455 -21.83 29.56 -3.97
C GLU A 455 -23.08 28.76 -3.55
N LEU A 456 -22.92 27.82 -2.62
CA LEU A 456 -24.05 27.07 -2.05
C LEU A 456 -25.01 27.99 -1.28
N GLN A 457 -24.48 28.98 -0.56
CA GLN A 457 -25.29 29.97 0.14
C GLN A 457 -26.06 30.91 -0.80
N LEU A 458 -25.54 31.17 -2.01
CA LEU A 458 -26.28 31.90 -3.04
C LEU A 458 -27.47 31.09 -3.58
N LEU A 459 -27.33 29.76 -3.63
CA LEU A 459 -28.37 28.86 -4.15
C LEU A 459 -29.44 28.55 -3.10
N ASP A 460 -29.05 28.17 -1.89
CA ASP A 460 -29.95 27.62 -0.87
C ASP A 460 -30.06 28.48 0.40
N GLY A 461 -29.42 29.65 0.40
CA GLY A 461 -29.50 30.66 1.46
C GLY A 461 -28.32 30.66 2.43
N ASN A 462 -28.21 31.74 3.22
CA ASN A 462 -27.05 32.03 4.07
C ASN A 462 -26.76 31.00 5.19
N GLN A 463 -27.71 30.10 5.47
CA GLN A 463 -27.54 29.03 6.44
C GLN A 463 -26.87 27.80 5.85
N ALA A 464 -26.76 27.68 4.52
CA ALA A 464 -26.10 26.56 3.86
C ALA A 464 -24.65 26.40 4.35
N ARG A 465 -24.29 25.16 4.72
CA ARG A 465 -22.94 24.79 5.15
C ARG A 465 -22.48 23.54 4.42
N LEU A 466 -21.17 23.36 4.26
CA LEU A 466 -20.61 22.19 3.54
C LEU A 466 -21.07 20.84 4.11
N ALA A 467 -21.27 20.74 5.43
CA ALA A 467 -21.80 19.53 6.06
C ALA A 467 -23.24 19.18 5.64
N ASP A 468 -23.98 20.09 5.01
CA ASP A 468 -25.31 19.83 4.45
C ASP A 468 -25.26 19.25 3.03
N TYR A 469 -24.09 19.22 2.38
CA TYR A 469 -23.94 18.79 0.97
C TYR A 469 -23.02 17.58 0.78
N PHE A 470 -22.22 17.23 1.78
CA PHE A 470 -21.31 16.09 1.74
C PHE A 470 -21.77 14.96 2.67
N ASP A 471 -22.05 13.79 2.08
CA ASP A 471 -22.39 12.56 2.81
C ASP A 471 -21.23 12.06 3.67
N VAL A 472 -19.99 12.34 3.23
CA VAL A 472 -18.74 12.03 3.92
C VAL A 472 -17.76 13.20 3.78
N ILE A 473 -17.17 13.63 4.89
CA ILE A 473 -16.02 14.53 4.90
C ILE A 473 -14.82 13.78 5.50
N ALA A 474 -13.78 13.59 4.69
CA ALA A 474 -12.55 12.93 5.05
C ALA A 474 -11.40 13.94 5.13
N GLY A 475 -10.48 13.73 6.06
CA GLY A 475 -9.32 14.60 6.15
C GLY A 475 -8.19 14.05 7.00
N THR A 476 -6.96 14.32 6.56
CA THR A 476 -5.73 13.88 7.23
C THR A 476 -4.97 15.08 7.78
N SER A 477 -4.41 14.98 8.99
CA SER A 477 -3.58 16.04 9.58
C SER A 477 -4.35 17.37 9.62
N THR A 478 -3.82 18.41 8.99
CA THR A 478 -4.52 19.70 8.80
C THR A 478 -5.92 19.54 8.20
N GLY A 479 -6.11 18.63 7.24
CA GLY A 479 -7.41 18.32 6.66
C GLY A 479 -8.35 17.62 7.65
N GLY A 480 -7.81 16.84 8.57
CA GLY A 480 -8.57 16.25 9.68
C GLY A 480 -9.05 17.31 10.67
N LEU A 481 -8.22 18.32 10.97
CA LEU A 481 -8.65 19.50 11.73
C LEU A 481 -9.79 20.24 11.02
N VAL A 482 -9.64 20.52 9.71
CA VAL A 482 -10.69 21.18 8.92
C VAL A 482 -11.97 20.34 8.86
N THR A 483 -11.86 19.02 8.72
CA THR A 483 -12.99 18.09 8.77
C THR A 483 -13.75 18.24 10.08
N VAL A 484 -13.05 18.25 11.22
CA VAL A 484 -13.67 18.44 12.53
C VAL A 484 -14.27 19.84 12.67
N MET A 485 -13.62 20.90 12.17
CA MET A 485 -14.18 22.26 12.16
C MET A 485 -15.52 22.34 11.42
N LEU A 486 -15.64 21.63 10.29
CA LEU A 486 -16.84 21.60 9.45
C LEU A 486 -17.93 20.65 9.96
N THR A 487 -17.63 19.74 10.89
CA THR A 487 -18.55 18.65 11.26
C THR A 487 -18.84 18.54 12.75
N ALA A 488 -18.04 19.13 13.63
CA ALA A 488 -18.35 19.19 15.05
C ALA A 488 -19.58 20.09 15.25
N PRO A 489 -20.59 19.65 16.01
CA PRO A 489 -21.79 20.43 16.24
C PRO A 489 -21.55 21.56 17.26
N ASP A 490 -22.13 22.73 17.00
CA ASP A 490 -22.35 23.78 17.98
C ASP A 490 -23.62 23.50 18.82
N GLN A 491 -23.96 24.43 19.72
CA GLN A 491 -25.17 24.35 20.56
C GLN A 491 -26.50 24.32 19.78
N ASN A 492 -26.50 24.72 18.50
CA ASN A 492 -27.65 24.71 17.61
C ASN A 492 -27.65 23.50 16.65
N ASN A 493 -26.73 22.55 16.85
CA ASN A 493 -26.53 21.41 15.95
C ASN A 493 -26.19 21.85 14.52
N ARG A 494 -25.38 22.90 14.38
CA ARG A 494 -24.76 23.37 13.14
C ARG A 494 -23.23 23.26 13.23
N PRO A 495 -22.49 23.30 12.11
CA PRO A 495 -21.03 23.24 12.18
C PRO A 495 -20.43 24.30 13.10
N LEU A 496 -19.47 23.90 13.92
CA LEU A 496 -18.74 24.79 14.84
C LEU A 496 -18.09 25.97 14.10
N TYR A 497 -17.67 25.74 12.86
CA TYR A 497 -17.12 26.75 11.97
C TYR A 497 -17.82 26.72 10.60
N ALA A 498 -18.05 27.90 10.05
CA ALA A 498 -18.30 28.04 8.61
C ALA A 498 -16.97 27.93 7.85
N ALA A 499 -17.05 27.65 6.54
CA ALA A 499 -15.85 27.56 5.72
C ALA A 499 -15.09 28.90 5.65
N GLU A 500 -15.78 30.03 5.80
CA GLU A 500 -15.18 31.36 5.86
C GLU A 500 -14.28 31.57 7.10
N ASP A 501 -14.53 30.85 8.20
CA ASP A 501 -13.78 30.98 9.44
C ASP A 501 -12.43 30.23 9.43
N ILE A 502 -12.27 29.27 8.50
CA ILE A 502 -11.07 28.42 8.43
C ILE A 502 -9.82 29.28 8.19
N VAL A 503 -9.83 30.21 7.23
CA VAL A 503 -8.65 31.01 6.91
C VAL A 503 -8.25 31.92 8.09
N PRO A 504 -9.15 32.72 8.69
CA PRO A 504 -8.86 33.47 9.91
C PRO A 504 -8.30 32.59 11.04
N PHE A 505 -8.91 31.43 11.28
CA PHE A 505 -8.45 30.49 12.30
C PHE A 505 -6.98 30.12 12.12
N TYR A 506 -6.56 29.78 10.89
CA TYR A 506 -5.17 29.45 10.60
C TYR A 506 -4.24 30.66 10.75
N LEU A 507 -4.66 31.84 10.29
CA LEU A 507 -3.84 33.06 10.42
C LEU A 507 -3.58 33.42 11.89
N ASP A 508 -4.58 33.24 12.76
CA ASP A 508 -4.49 33.61 14.18
C ASP A 508 -3.76 32.57 15.06
N ASN A 509 -3.83 31.29 14.67
CA ASN A 509 -3.31 30.19 15.48
C ASN A 509 -1.99 29.63 14.97
N CYS A 510 -1.72 29.57 13.66
CA CYS A 510 -0.48 28.99 13.13
C CYS A 510 0.80 29.66 13.66
N PRO A 511 0.89 30.99 13.86
CA PRO A 511 2.08 31.60 14.46
C PRO A 511 2.36 31.13 15.90
N LYS A 512 1.33 30.68 16.62
CA LYS A 512 1.42 30.18 18.00
C LYS A 512 1.65 28.67 18.05
N ILE A 513 1.09 27.93 17.09
CA ILE A 513 1.36 26.50 16.89
C ILE A 513 2.80 26.28 16.38
N PHE A 514 3.26 27.12 15.46
CA PHE A 514 4.56 27.03 14.80
C PHE A 514 5.43 28.27 15.04
N PRO A 515 5.78 28.58 16.30
CA PRO A 515 6.54 29.78 16.65
C PRO A 515 7.90 29.79 15.95
N GLN A 516 8.25 30.94 15.37
CA GLN A 516 9.52 31.11 14.67
C GLN A 516 10.61 31.52 15.66
N ILE A 517 11.66 30.68 15.78
CA ILE A 517 12.87 31.04 16.52
C ILE A 517 13.66 32.05 15.68
N GLY A 518 13.87 33.25 16.20
CA GLY A 518 14.66 34.32 15.60
C GLY A 518 15.93 34.66 16.41
N GLY A 519 16.93 35.26 15.77
CA GLY A 519 18.18 35.69 16.40
C GLY A 519 19.46 35.12 15.74
N PRO A 520 20.65 35.62 16.13
CA PRO A 520 21.92 35.31 15.45
C PRO A 520 22.37 33.85 15.55
N PHE A 521 21.77 33.06 16.44
CA PHE A 521 22.05 31.62 16.62
C PHE A 521 20.83 30.73 16.30
N ALA A 522 19.77 31.28 15.73
CA ALA A 522 18.50 30.58 15.53
C ALA A 522 18.64 29.29 14.71
N ASP A 523 19.43 29.30 13.64
CA ASP A 523 19.60 28.13 12.77
C ASP A 523 20.38 27.00 13.45
N ILE A 524 21.35 27.33 14.30
CA ILE A 524 22.11 26.36 15.09
C ILE A 524 21.18 25.70 16.12
N ILE A 525 20.39 26.51 16.82
CA ILE A 525 19.41 26.04 17.81
C ILE A 525 18.31 25.20 17.15
N LYS A 526 17.80 25.61 15.97
CA LYS A 526 16.80 24.86 15.21
C LYS A 526 17.33 23.47 14.81
N LYS A 527 18.53 23.42 14.25
CA LYS A 527 19.16 22.15 13.82
C LYS A 527 19.45 21.23 14.99
N SER A 528 19.95 21.75 16.11
CA SER A 528 20.23 20.93 17.28
C SER A 528 18.95 20.39 17.95
N LYS A 529 17.92 21.23 18.08
CA LYS A 529 16.63 20.84 18.68
C LYS A 529 15.91 19.79 17.84
N ALA A 530 15.84 19.98 16.51
CA ALA A 530 15.19 19.05 15.58
C ALA A 530 15.86 17.66 15.56
N LEU A 531 17.14 17.56 15.95
CA LEU A 531 17.84 16.28 16.01
C LEU A 531 17.36 15.41 17.18
N VAL A 532 17.07 16.03 18.33
CA VAL A 532 16.92 15.35 19.62
C VAL A 532 15.45 15.26 20.07
N GLY A 533 14.58 16.15 19.60
CA GLY A 533 13.15 16.14 19.90
C GLY A 533 12.31 16.72 18.76
N PRO A 534 10.97 16.72 18.89
CA PRO A 534 10.11 17.36 17.89
C PRO A 534 10.41 18.85 17.82
N GLN A 535 10.24 19.41 16.62
CA GLN A 535 10.49 20.83 16.36
C GLN A 535 9.62 21.74 17.25
N TYR A 536 8.37 21.34 17.47
CA TYR A 536 7.35 22.04 18.26
C TYR A 536 6.84 21.15 19.40
N ASP A 537 6.48 21.75 20.54
CA ASP A 537 6.02 21.01 21.74
C ASP A 537 4.56 20.56 21.65
N GLY A 538 3.74 21.19 20.80
CA GLY A 538 2.34 20.85 20.58
C GLY A 538 1.39 21.29 21.70
N GLU A 539 1.86 21.91 22.79
CA GLU A 539 1.01 22.26 23.94
C GLU A 539 -0.06 23.29 23.57
N TYR A 540 0.30 24.31 22.79
CA TYR A 540 -0.69 25.29 22.32
C TYR A 540 -1.77 24.65 21.45
N LEU A 541 -1.40 23.72 20.55
CA LEU A 541 -2.36 23.02 19.71
C LEU A 541 -3.30 22.17 20.56
N LYS A 542 -2.76 21.45 21.55
CA LYS A 542 -3.53 20.64 22.50
C LYS A 542 -4.53 21.47 23.29
N ASP A 543 -4.10 22.58 23.87
CA ASP A 543 -4.98 23.48 24.62
C ASP A 543 -6.07 24.07 23.70
N LEU A 544 -5.70 24.46 22.48
CA LEU A 544 -6.62 25.00 21.49
C LEU A 544 -7.72 24.00 21.12
N VAL A 545 -7.38 22.79 20.68
CA VAL A 545 -8.38 21.80 20.23
C VAL A 545 -9.20 21.26 21.40
N THR A 546 -8.61 21.11 22.58
CA THR A 546 -9.34 20.67 23.78
C THR A 546 -10.36 21.72 24.23
N SER A 547 -9.98 23.00 24.19
CA SER A 547 -10.88 24.12 24.52
C SER A 547 -12.04 24.22 23.53
N LEU A 548 -11.77 24.07 22.24
CA LEU A 548 -12.78 24.21 21.18
C LEU A 548 -13.77 23.04 21.14
N LEU A 549 -13.28 21.81 21.29
CA LEU A 549 -14.09 20.61 21.08
C LEU A 549 -14.66 20.05 22.38
N GLY A 550 -14.09 20.43 23.53
CA GLY A 550 -14.57 20.03 24.85
C GLY A 550 -14.68 18.51 24.97
N THR A 551 -15.90 18.01 25.17
CA THR A 551 -16.19 16.58 25.31
C THR A 551 -16.82 15.94 24.07
N THR A 552 -16.80 16.66 22.94
CA THR A 552 -17.41 16.20 21.69
C THR A 552 -16.70 14.95 21.17
N ARG A 553 -17.48 13.91 20.86
CA ARG A 553 -17.03 12.61 20.37
C ARG A 553 -17.33 12.41 18.89
N LEU A 554 -16.66 11.42 18.31
CA LEU A 554 -16.77 11.05 16.90
C LEU A 554 -18.21 10.78 16.44
N ASN A 555 -19.05 10.11 17.24
CA ASN A 555 -20.45 9.85 16.87
C ASN A 555 -21.35 11.08 16.87
N GLN A 556 -20.87 12.22 17.37
CA GLN A 556 -21.63 13.46 17.45
C GLN A 556 -21.41 14.34 16.21
N THR A 557 -20.57 13.94 15.25
CA THR A 557 -20.36 14.70 14.01
C THR A 557 -21.64 14.81 13.19
N LEU A 558 -21.80 15.95 12.52
CA LEU A 558 -23.03 16.30 11.77
C LEU A 558 -23.23 15.47 10.49
N THR A 559 -22.13 14.99 9.91
CA THR A 559 -22.13 14.05 8.79
C THR A 559 -21.10 12.95 9.07
N ASN A 560 -20.97 11.99 8.15
CA ASN A 560 -19.96 10.95 8.30
C ASN A 560 -18.56 11.54 8.12
N VAL A 561 -17.63 11.07 8.95
CA VAL A 561 -16.25 11.50 8.89
C VAL A 561 -15.30 10.33 8.76
N VAL A 562 -14.16 10.57 8.13
CA VAL A 562 -13.04 9.62 8.02
C VAL A 562 -11.74 10.39 8.29
N ILE A 563 -11.08 10.07 9.40
CA ILE A 563 -9.81 10.71 9.78
C ILE A 563 -8.79 9.59 10.03
N PRO A 564 -7.83 9.37 9.12
CA PRO A 564 -6.78 8.40 9.35
C PRO A 564 -5.75 8.93 10.36
N THR A 565 -5.18 7.98 11.08
CA THR A 565 -4.01 8.12 11.96
C THR A 565 -3.17 6.85 11.82
N PHE A 566 -2.00 6.81 12.43
CA PHE A 566 -1.19 5.59 12.49
C PHE A 566 -0.82 5.30 13.94
N ASP A 567 -1.10 4.09 14.43
CA ASP A 567 -0.71 3.69 15.78
C ASP A 567 0.70 3.10 15.74
N ILE A 568 1.66 3.80 16.35
CA ILE A 568 3.07 3.40 16.35
C ILE A 568 3.35 2.19 17.26
N LYS A 569 2.44 1.88 18.20
CA LYS A 569 2.58 0.74 19.11
C LYS A 569 2.20 -0.55 18.42
N THR A 570 1.12 -0.52 17.63
CA THR A 570 0.69 -1.65 16.80
C THR A 570 1.26 -1.60 15.39
N MET A 571 1.95 -0.53 14.99
CA MET A 571 2.44 -0.35 13.62
C MET A 571 1.33 -0.52 12.56
N GLN A 572 0.12 -0.02 12.84
CA GLN A 572 -1.04 -0.17 11.96
C GLN A 572 -1.78 1.16 11.74
N PRO A 573 -2.38 1.36 10.55
CA PRO A 573 -3.33 2.45 10.34
C PRO A 573 -4.51 2.34 11.32
N VAL A 574 -4.86 3.45 11.97
CA VAL A 574 -6.09 3.57 12.74
C VAL A 574 -6.96 4.64 12.08
N ILE A 575 -8.01 4.17 11.42
CA ILE A 575 -9.01 5.05 10.81
C ILE A 575 -10.12 5.32 11.84
N PHE A 576 -10.28 6.59 12.21
CA PHE A 576 -11.44 7.06 12.98
C PHE A 576 -12.54 7.39 12.00
N SER A 577 -13.58 6.55 11.99
CA SER A 577 -14.74 6.75 11.12
C SER A 577 -16.05 6.62 11.89
N SER A 578 -16.98 7.54 11.63
CA SER A 578 -18.34 7.48 12.17
C SER A 578 -19.06 6.18 11.80
N PHE A 579 -18.75 5.60 10.64
CA PHE A 579 -19.30 4.31 10.19
C PHE A 579 -18.95 3.15 11.13
N GLN A 580 -17.77 3.21 11.76
CA GLN A 580 -17.24 2.13 12.59
C GLN A 580 -17.72 2.20 14.04
N VAL A 581 -18.19 3.35 14.53
CA VAL A 581 -18.54 3.54 15.95
C VAL A 581 -19.56 2.50 16.45
N SER A 582 -20.57 2.18 15.64
CA SER A 582 -21.59 1.20 16.03
C SER A 582 -21.05 -0.22 16.27
N ARG A 583 -19.94 -0.58 15.60
CA ARG A 583 -19.34 -1.91 15.64
C ARG A 583 -18.04 -1.96 16.45
N ALA A 584 -17.38 -0.82 16.63
CA ALA A 584 -16.16 -0.64 17.42
C ALA A 584 -16.31 0.59 18.34
N PRO A 585 -17.04 0.46 19.47
CA PRO A 585 -17.32 1.59 20.38
C PRO A 585 -16.06 2.27 20.93
N ASN A 586 -14.96 1.54 21.06
CA ASN A 586 -13.67 2.10 21.50
C ASN A 586 -13.09 3.14 20.51
N LYS A 587 -13.53 3.15 19.25
CA LYS A 587 -13.16 4.18 18.26
C LYS A 587 -14.00 5.45 18.37
N ASP A 588 -15.05 5.48 19.20
CA ASP A 588 -15.80 6.70 19.53
C ASP A 588 -15.00 7.59 20.50
N ALA A 589 -13.87 8.11 20.03
CA ALA A 589 -12.95 8.93 20.82
C ALA A 589 -13.36 10.41 20.81
N LEU A 590 -12.75 11.20 21.71
CA LEU A 590 -12.89 12.65 21.68
C LEU A 590 -12.32 13.19 20.37
N LEU A 591 -13.03 14.13 19.74
CA LEU A 591 -12.55 14.76 18.51
C LEU A 591 -11.21 15.48 18.73
N SER A 592 -10.97 16.02 19.93
CA SER A 592 -9.68 16.61 20.30
C SER A 592 -8.53 15.61 20.26
N ASP A 593 -8.75 14.37 20.74
CA ASP A 593 -7.74 13.31 20.70
C ASP A 593 -7.46 12.86 19.26
N ILE A 594 -8.51 12.74 18.44
CA ILE A 594 -8.39 12.40 17.02
C ILE A 594 -7.62 13.49 16.27
N CYS A 595 -7.93 14.76 16.52
CA CYS A 595 -7.23 15.91 15.95
C CYS A 595 -5.74 15.93 16.31
N LEU A 596 -5.40 15.64 17.57
CA LEU A 596 -4.00 15.57 18.02
C LEU A 596 -3.26 14.40 17.39
N GLY A 597 -3.89 13.23 17.34
CA GLY A 597 -3.31 12.05 16.71
C GLY A 597 -3.04 12.25 15.21
N THR A 598 -4.02 12.74 14.45
CA THR A 598 -3.85 12.95 13.01
C THR A 598 -2.85 14.07 12.69
N SER A 599 -2.63 15.03 13.61
CA SER A 599 -1.68 16.13 13.45
C SER A 599 -0.27 15.84 13.97
N ALA A 600 -0.05 14.68 14.61
CA ALA A 600 1.21 14.34 15.27
C ALA A 600 2.32 13.94 14.27
N ALA A 601 2.74 14.91 13.44
CA ALA A 601 3.68 14.73 12.34
C ALA A 601 5.08 14.40 12.86
N PRO A 602 5.67 13.24 12.48
CA PRO A 602 7.00 12.85 12.89
C PRO A 602 8.03 13.97 12.69
N THR A 603 8.92 14.16 13.66
CA THR A 603 9.91 15.25 13.77
C THR A 603 9.34 16.67 13.99
N TYR A 604 8.07 16.93 13.72
CA TYR A 604 7.45 18.26 13.85
C TYR A 604 6.67 18.42 15.15
N LEU A 605 5.73 17.51 15.40
CA LEU A 605 4.84 17.51 16.57
C LEU A 605 4.98 16.17 17.32
N PRO A 606 4.77 16.16 18.65
CA PRO A 606 4.87 14.94 19.43
C PRO A 606 3.76 13.94 19.07
N ALA A 607 4.09 12.64 19.16
CA ALA A 607 3.10 11.56 19.11
C ALA A 607 2.06 11.73 20.23
N HIS A 608 0.80 11.38 19.95
CA HIS A 608 -0.31 11.55 20.87
C HIS A 608 -0.73 10.21 21.50
N PHE A 609 -0.88 10.19 22.82
CA PHE A 609 -1.37 9.03 23.56
C PHE A 609 -2.68 9.37 24.26
N PHE A 610 -3.67 8.49 24.11
CA PHE A 610 -4.86 8.50 24.96
C PHE A 610 -5.42 7.07 25.10
N GLN A 611 -6.36 6.92 26.01
CA GLN A 611 -7.09 5.68 26.23
C GLN A 611 -8.59 5.96 26.13
N ASN A 612 -9.32 5.12 25.40
CA ASN A 612 -10.78 5.19 25.30
C ASN A 612 -11.37 3.80 25.54
N GLY A 613 -12.07 3.66 26.67
CA GLY A 613 -12.46 2.35 27.18
C GLY A 613 -11.24 1.49 27.51
N ASP A 614 -11.23 0.26 27.03
CA ASP A 614 -10.14 -0.70 27.24
C ASP A 614 -9.04 -0.62 26.17
N GLN A 615 -9.17 0.29 25.20
CA GLN A 615 -8.22 0.45 24.11
C GLN A 615 -7.29 1.64 24.33
N GLU A 616 -5.99 1.39 24.22
CA GLU A 616 -4.95 2.42 24.14
C GLU A 616 -4.69 2.81 22.69
N PHE A 617 -4.46 4.10 22.45
CA PHE A 617 -4.12 4.65 21.14
C PHE A 617 -2.77 5.39 21.24
N ASN A 618 -1.82 5.02 20.39
CA ASN A 618 -0.46 5.59 20.35
C ASN A 618 -0.20 6.23 18.99
N LEU A 619 -0.84 7.37 18.75
CA LEU A 619 -1.06 7.89 17.41
C LEU A 619 0.04 8.84 16.94
N ILE A 620 0.35 8.72 15.66
CA ILE A 620 1.09 9.69 14.85
C ILE A 620 0.28 10.06 13.60
N ASP A 621 0.75 11.08 12.88
CA ASP A 621 0.05 11.71 11.77
C ASP A 621 -0.49 10.71 10.75
N GLY A 622 -1.73 10.92 10.33
CA GLY A 622 -2.41 10.04 9.37
C GLY A 622 -1.76 10.01 8.00
N GLY A 623 -0.94 11.00 7.66
CA GLY A 623 -0.19 11.07 6.40
C GLY A 623 0.85 9.98 6.26
N ILE A 624 1.20 9.27 7.34
CA ILE A 624 1.97 8.02 7.28
C ILE A 624 1.20 6.92 6.58
N ALA A 625 -0.13 6.88 6.76
CA ALA A 625 -1.02 5.92 6.14
C ALA A 625 -1.62 6.48 4.84
N ALA A 626 -2.39 7.56 4.93
CA ALA A 626 -3.09 8.16 3.79
C ALA A 626 -3.00 9.69 3.85
N SER A 627 -2.11 10.28 3.05
CA SER A 627 -1.97 11.73 2.94
C SER A 627 -3.16 12.40 2.23
N ASN A 628 -3.87 11.65 1.39
CA ASN A 628 -5.16 11.96 0.78
C ASN A 628 -6.15 10.82 1.15
N PRO A 629 -7.05 11.03 2.12
CA PRO A 629 -7.92 10.00 2.69
C PRO A 629 -9.24 9.76 1.95
#